data_AF-A0A2V8QJ55-F1
#
_entry.id   AF-A0A2V8QJ55-F1
#
_cell.length_a   1.000
_cell.length_b   1.000
_cell.length_c   1.000
_cell.angle_alpha   90.00
_cell.angle_beta   90.00
_cell.angle_gamma   90.00
#
_symmetry.space_group_name_H-M   'P 1'
#
loop_
_entity.id
_entity.type
_entity.pdbx_description
1 polymer ?
#
loop_
_entity_poly.entity_id
_entity_poly.type
_entity_poly.pdbx_seq_one_letter_code
_entity_poly.pdbx_strand_id
1 'polypeptide(L)'
;MIGGGHMAERQSSILIDHGDMRPIAAGADESVADRNDIVQLDPDHPGFRDPEYRRRRNQIAQIAMKYQPGDPIPDAPYTPDEHHVWSTIWKALQPAHQQHACAEYRECLNKLDFAPDRIPQLREVNEKVKAISGFRLEPVAGLVQPRVFLENLADGVFLCTQYIRHHSTPLYTPEPDVVHEIIGHGVTLASERLAELNRLFGQAVKRTTSSQALENLSRVYWFTIEFGVLRENGAVKAYGTGLLSSAGELDEMRDAELRSFDLEAASSEKYDPTHFQPILFCADSFEAMYSTLREFLTSW
;
A
#
# COMPACT_ATOMS: atom_id res chain seq x y z
N MET A 1 43.06 33.30 46.04
CA MET A 1 41.82 32.90 46.73
C MET A 1 40.78 32.65 45.66
N ILE A 2 40.33 31.39 45.57
CA ILE A 2 39.03 30.89 45.07
C ILE A 2 38.67 31.27 43.62
N GLY A 3 38.50 30.39 42.64
CA GLY A 3 38.35 28.93 42.59
C GLY A 3 37.63 28.62 41.26
N GLY A 4 38.19 27.72 40.46
CA GLY A 4 37.60 27.30 39.18
C GLY A 4 36.48 26.26 39.33
N GLY A 5 35.80 25.97 38.23
CA GLY A 5 34.77 24.93 38.10
C GLY A 5 33.82 25.29 36.96
N HIS A 6 34.16 25.00 35.70
CA HIS A 6 33.89 23.75 34.96
C HIS A 6 32.40 23.36 34.88
N MET A 7 31.99 23.23 33.61
CA MET A 7 30.66 22.87 33.11
C MET A 7 30.05 21.67 33.83
N ALA A 8 28.75 21.79 34.11
CA ALA A 8 27.87 20.64 34.31
C ALA A 8 26.61 20.87 33.47
N GLU A 9 26.70 20.58 32.18
CA GLU A 9 25.51 20.33 31.37
C GLU A 9 24.85 19.06 31.92
N ARG A 10 23.64 19.21 32.45
CA ARG A 10 22.80 18.07 32.81
C ARG A 10 22.43 17.34 31.53
N GLN A 11 23.01 16.16 31.34
CA GLN A 11 22.46 15.13 30.46
C GLN A 11 21.06 14.77 30.98
N SER A 12 20.04 15.35 30.36
CA SER A 12 18.69 14.80 30.39
C SER A 12 18.64 13.66 29.38
N SER A 13 18.63 12.43 29.90
CA SER A 13 18.33 11.22 29.14
C SER A 13 17.01 11.38 28.41
N ILE A 14 17.07 11.51 27.08
CA ILE A 14 15.90 11.44 26.23
C ILE A 14 15.46 9.98 26.22
N LEU A 15 14.45 9.69 27.04
CA LEU A 15 13.64 8.49 26.90
C LEU A 15 13.07 8.49 25.48
N ILE A 16 13.36 7.42 24.75
CA ILE A 16 12.78 7.10 23.45
C ILE A 16 11.29 6.90 23.69
N ASP A 17 10.49 7.92 23.39
CA ASP A 17 9.04 7.83 23.43
C ASP A 17 8.55 7.12 22.16
N HIS A 18 7.62 6.21 22.35
CA HIS A 18 7.12 5.30 21.33
C HIS A 18 6.46 6.07 20.18
N GLY A 19 6.71 5.60 18.95
CA GLY A 19 6.28 6.20 17.70
C GLY A 19 4.81 6.62 17.68
N ASP A 20 4.61 7.92 17.60
CA ASP A 20 3.31 8.56 17.46
C ASP A 20 2.81 8.36 16.00
N MET A 21 2.02 7.30 15.79
CA MET A 21 1.35 6.97 14.53
C MET A 21 0.16 7.92 14.30
N ARG A 22 0.44 9.21 14.06
CA ARG A 22 -0.59 10.18 13.66
C ARG A 22 -0.76 10.17 12.13
N PRO A 23 -2.00 10.04 11.62
CA PRO A 23 -2.29 10.31 10.21
C PRO A 23 -1.83 11.74 9.85
N ILE A 24 -1.17 11.93 8.71
CA ILE A 24 -0.91 13.28 8.19
C ILE A 24 -2.16 13.73 7.43
N ALA A 25 -2.72 14.89 7.82
CA ALA A 25 -3.69 15.61 7.00
C ALA A 25 -2.99 16.23 5.78
N ALA A 26 -3.44 15.92 4.58
CA ALA A 26 -3.09 16.67 3.38
C ALA A 26 -3.69 18.09 3.52
N GLY A 27 -2.89 19.13 3.25
CA GLY A 27 -3.23 20.51 3.55
C GLY A 27 -4.52 20.97 2.85
N ALA A 28 -5.50 21.42 3.64
CA ALA A 28 -6.63 22.21 3.18
C ALA A 28 -7.11 23.20 4.26
N ASP A 29 -7.63 24.31 3.76
CA ASP A 29 -8.11 25.54 4.43
C ASP A 29 -8.99 25.30 5.68
N GLU A 30 -8.73 26.05 6.76
CA GLU A 30 -9.26 25.84 8.13
C GLU A 30 -10.78 26.09 8.31
N SER A 31 -11.59 26.18 7.26
CA SER A 31 -12.96 26.73 7.38
C SER A 31 -14.13 25.74 7.42
N VAL A 32 -13.94 24.41 7.30
CA VAL A 32 -15.06 23.43 7.47
C VAL A 32 -14.60 22.08 8.07
N ALA A 33 -13.69 22.07 9.03
CA ALA A 33 -13.36 20.84 9.77
C ALA A 33 -14.28 20.68 10.99
N ASP A 34 -15.19 19.72 10.97
CA ASP A 34 -15.85 19.26 12.20
C ASP A 34 -14.78 18.61 13.09
N ARG A 35 -14.59 19.15 14.30
CA ARG A 35 -13.45 18.82 15.19
C ARG A 35 -13.45 17.36 15.68
N ASN A 36 -14.45 16.56 15.30
CA ASN A 36 -14.62 15.15 15.66
C ASN A 36 -14.29 14.16 14.52
N ASP A 37 -13.92 14.64 13.32
CA ASP A 37 -13.59 13.75 12.21
C ASP A 37 -12.15 13.23 12.32
N ILE A 38 -12.02 11.91 12.47
CA ILE A 38 -10.73 11.20 12.55
C ILE A 38 -10.12 11.04 11.15
N VAL A 39 -10.96 10.87 10.15
CA VAL A 39 -10.58 10.73 8.74
C VAL A 39 -10.99 12.00 7.99
N GLN A 40 -10.03 12.63 7.33
CA GLN A 40 -10.30 13.74 6.42
C GLN A 40 -10.35 13.23 4.98
N LEU A 41 -11.41 13.60 4.27
CA LEU A 41 -11.59 13.27 2.85
C LEU A 41 -11.37 14.54 2.03
N ASP A 42 -10.73 14.38 0.87
CA ASP A 42 -10.58 15.47 -0.10
C ASP A 42 -11.95 15.97 -0.57
N PRO A 43 -12.15 17.28 -0.83
CA PRO A 43 -13.40 17.81 -1.41
C PRO A 43 -13.90 17.09 -2.66
N ASP A 44 -13.00 16.58 -3.50
CA ASP A 44 -13.32 15.84 -4.72
C ASP A 44 -13.53 14.33 -4.48
N HIS A 45 -13.34 13.86 -3.24
CA HIS A 45 -13.57 12.46 -2.88
C HIS A 45 -15.08 12.11 -3.01
N PRO A 46 -15.45 10.97 -3.63
CA PRO A 46 -16.87 10.60 -3.83
C PRO A 46 -17.71 10.56 -2.55
N GLY A 47 -17.08 10.17 -1.44
CA GLY A 47 -17.69 10.13 -0.11
C GLY A 47 -17.61 11.43 0.70
N PHE A 48 -17.07 12.53 0.16
CA PHE A 48 -16.87 13.78 0.90
C PHE A 48 -18.20 14.33 1.47
N ARG A 49 -19.27 14.25 0.67
CA ARG A 49 -20.62 14.73 1.03
C ARG A 49 -21.55 13.64 1.54
N ASP A 50 -21.06 12.41 1.73
CA ASP A 50 -21.83 11.31 2.26
C ASP A 50 -21.57 11.17 3.79
N PRO A 51 -22.53 11.58 4.65
CA PRO A 51 -22.37 11.50 6.09
C PRO A 51 -22.32 10.06 6.60
N GLU A 52 -22.97 9.11 5.93
CA GLU A 52 -22.93 7.71 6.31
C GLU A 52 -21.56 7.11 6.01
N TYR A 53 -21.02 7.36 4.81
CA TYR A 53 -19.68 6.93 4.45
C TYR A 53 -18.61 7.48 5.41
N ARG A 54 -18.67 8.77 5.76
CA ARG A 54 -17.75 9.40 6.73
C ARG A 54 -17.85 8.74 8.10
N ARG A 55 -19.07 8.47 8.58
CA ARG A 55 -19.31 7.75 9.84
C ARG A 55 -18.69 6.35 9.80
N ARG A 56 -18.82 5.63 8.69
CA ARG A 56 -18.23 4.29 8.51
C ARG A 56 -16.70 4.34 8.51
N ARG A 57 -16.09 5.30 7.80
CA ARG A 57 -14.63 5.53 7.82
C ARG A 57 -14.11 5.81 9.23
N ASN A 58 -14.75 6.71 9.96
CA ASN A 58 -14.38 7.01 11.34
C ASN A 58 -14.52 5.79 12.26
N GLN A 59 -15.58 4.98 12.12
CA GLN A 59 -15.78 3.76 12.91
C GLN A 59 -14.65 2.75 12.70
N ILE A 60 -14.24 2.52 11.45
CA ILE A 60 -13.16 1.59 11.11
C ILE A 60 -11.80 2.14 11.55
N ALA A 61 -11.55 3.44 11.37
CA ALA A 61 -10.32 4.09 11.83
C ALA A 61 -10.13 3.96 13.35
N GLN A 62 -11.21 4.10 14.14
CA GLN A 62 -11.17 3.91 15.60
C GLN A 62 -10.81 2.48 16.04
N ILE A 63 -11.15 1.48 15.22
CA ILE A 63 -10.77 0.09 15.49
C ILE A 63 -9.26 -0.06 15.31
N ALA A 64 -8.71 0.46 14.21
CA ALA A 64 -7.27 0.44 13.94
C ALA A 64 -6.45 1.22 14.99
N MET A 65 -6.95 2.37 15.45
CA MET A 65 -6.27 3.18 16.50
C MET A 65 -6.14 2.47 17.86
N LYS A 66 -6.93 1.43 18.12
CA LYS A 66 -6.88 0.66 19.37
C LYS A 66 -5.97 -0.56 19.27
N TYR A 67 -5.53 -0.92 18.07
CA TYR A 67 -4.71 -2.09 17.84
C TYR A 67 -3.28 -1.85 18.37
N GLN A 68 -2.70 -2.88 18.98
CA GLN A 68 -1.29 -2.91 19.37
C GLN A 68 -0.58 -4.05 18.64
N PRO A 69 0.66 -3.84 18.14
CA PRO A 69 1.41 -4.90 17.47
C PRO A 69 1.50 -6.18 18.32
N GLY A 70 1.04 -7.30 17.74
CA GLY A 70 1.02 -8.60 18.40
C GLY A 70 -0.35 -9.03 18.95
N ASP A 71 -1.30 -8.10 19.09
CA ASP A 71 -2.68 -8.45 19.41
C ASP A 71 -3.38 -9.15 18.24
N PRO A 72 -4.49 -9.88 18.48
CA PRO A 72 -5.35 -10.33 17.41
C PRO A 72 -5.86 -9.13 16.58
N ILE A 73 -5.69 -9.21 15.25
CA ILE A 73 -6.20 -8.19 14.33
C ILE A 73 -7.73 -8.11 14.48
N PRO A 74 -8.30 -6.93 14.80
CA PRO A 74 -9.73 -6.79 14.98
C PRO A 74 -10.49 -6.92 13.66
N ASP A 75 -11.64 -7.57 13.72
CA ASP A 75 -12.54 -7.66 12.59
C ASP A 75 -13.19 -6.30 12.31
N ALA A 76 -13.26 -5.93 11.03
CA ALA A 76 -14.04 -4.78 10.59
C ALA A 76 -15.51 -5.21 10.45
N PRO A 77 -16.47 -4.49 11.06
CA PRO A 77 -17.88 -4.87 11.04
C PRO A 77 -18.54 -4.45 9.71
N TYR A 78 -18.16 -5.13 8.62
CA TYR A 78 -18.64 -4.80 7.27
C TYR A 78 -20.16 -4.94 7.14
N THR A 79 -20.79 -4.01 6.43
CA THR A 79 -22.24 -4.05 6.15
C THR A 79 -22.55 -4.89 4.91
N PRO A 80 -23.82 -5.30 4.72
CA PRO A 80 -24.24 -5.94 3.47
C PRO A 80 -23.94 -5.10 2.22
N ASP A 81 -24.04 -3.77 2.30
CA ASP A 81 -23.76 -2.87 1.18
C ASP A 81 -22.25 -2.82 0.86
N GLU A 82 -21.40 -2.82 1.88
CA GLU A 82 -19.94 -2.90 1.70
C GLU A 82 -19.55 -4.24 1.05
N HIS A 83 -20.16 -5.36 1.47
CA HIS A 83 -20.00 -6.65 0.79
C HIS A 83 -20.52 -6.65 -0.65
N HIS A 84 -21.56 -5.88 -0.95
CA HIS A 84 -22.04 -5.71 -2.33
C HIS A 84 -21.05 -4.92 -3.21
N VAL A 85 -20.40 -3.89 -2.67
CA VAL A 85 -19.32 -3.16 -3.36
C VAL A 85 -18.18 -4.12 -3.68
N TRP A 86 -17.72 -4.91 -2.70
CA TRP A 86 -16.71 -5.97 -2.94
C TRP A 86 -17.11 -6.92 -4.06
N SER A 87 -18.34 -7.43 -4.01
CA SER A 87 -18.85 -8.37 -5.03
C SER A 87 -18.85 -7.75 -6.43
N THR A 88 -19.15 -6.46 -6.53
CA THR A 88 -19.14 -5.71 -7.79
C THR A 88 -17.72 -5.60 -8.33
N ILE A 89 -16.77 -5.27 -7.47
CA ILE A 89 -15.35 -5.16 -7.81
C ILE A 89 -14.78 -6.51 -8.24
N TRP A 90 -15.05 -7.57 -7.48
CA TRP A 90 -14.58 -8.91 -7.78
C TRP A 90 -15.05 -9.40 -9.16
N LYS A 91 -16.32 -9.15 -9.51
CA LYS A 91 -16.87 -9.48 -10.83
C LYS A 91 -16.15 -8.78 -11.98
N ALA A 92 -15.68 -7.55 -11.77
CA ALA A 92 -14.92 -6.80 -12.76
C ALA A 92 -13.45 -7.26 -12.81
N LEU A 93 -12.84 -7.51 -11.65
CA LEU A 93 -11.42 -7.90 -11.56
C LEU A 93 -11.17 -9.33 -12.06
N GLN A 94 -12.08 -10.28 -11.84
CA GLN A 94 -11.86 -11.68 -12.22
C GLN A 94 -11.49 -11.87 -13.72
N PRO A 95 -12.28 -11.38 -14.71
CA PRO A 95 -11.89 -11.49 -16.11
C PRO A 95 -10.63 -10.67 -16.42
N ALA A 96 -10.48 -9.48 -15.82
CA ALA A 96 -9.33 -8.62 -16.02
C ALA A 96 -8.03 -9.31 -15.55
N HIS A 97 -8.02 -9.95 -14.38
CA HIS A 97 -6.87 -10.71 -13.88
C HIS A 97 -6.51 -11.89 -14.79
N GLN A 98 -7.49 -12.62 -15.33
CA GLN A 98 -7.21 -13.72 -16.27
C GLN A 98 -6.46 -13.23 -17.51
N GLN A 99 -6.84 -12.06 -18.02
CA GLN A 99 -6.29 -11.51 -19.25
C GLN A 99 -5.01 -10.67 -19.02
N HIS A 100 -4.86 -10.00 -17.88
CA HIS A 100 -3.83 -8.98 -17.66
C HIS A 100 -2.86 -9.28 -16.53
N ALA A 101 -3.21 -10.07 -15.51
CA ALA A 101 -2.29 -10.36 -14.41
C ALA A 101 -1.23 -11.41 -14.80
N CYS A 102 -0.03 -11.27 -14.26
CA CYS A 102 1.04 -12.25 -14.45
C CYS A 102 0.74 -13.59 -13.76
N ALA A 103 1.42 -14.65 -14.18
CA ALA A 103 1.21 -15.99 -13.65
C ALA A 103 1.48 -16.09 -12.14
N GLU A 104 2.56 -15.44 -11.64
CA GLU A 104 2.92 -15.42 -10.22
C GLU A 104 1.77 -14.89 -9.35
N TYR A 105 1.17 -13.76 -9.75
CA TYR A 105 0.04 -13.17 -9.05
C TYR A 105 -1.17 -14.11 -9.05
N ARG A 106 -1.51 -14.67 -10.22
CA ARG A 106 -2.66 -15.57 -10.36
C ARG A 106 -2.52 -16.84 -9.53
N GLU A 107 -1.30 -17.37 -9.38
CA GLU A 107 -1.03 -18.50 -8.50
C GLU A 107 -1.29 -18.13 -7.03
N CYS A 108 -0.81 -16.96 -6.60
CA CYS A 108 -1.04 -16.47 -5.25
C CYS A 108 -2.53 -16.22 -4.96
N LEU A 109 -3.26 -15.62 -5.92
CA LEU A 109 -4.70 -15.37 -5.80
C LEU A 109 -5.46 -16.69 -5.57
N ASN A 110 -5.11 -17.73 -6.32
CA ASN A 110 -5.71 -19.06 -6.17
C ASN A 110 -5.38 -19.69 -4.80
N LYS A 111 -4.15 -19.52 -4.27
CA LYS A 111 -3.77 -20.02 -2.94
C LYS A 111 -4.54 -19.34 -1.81
N LEU A 112 -4.84 -18.04 -1.97
CA LEU A 112 -5.57 -17.27 -0.97
C LEU A 112 -7.08 -17.54 -0.96
N ASP A 113 -7.64 -18.10 -2.04
CA ASP A 113 -9.02 -18.63 -2.11
C ASP A 113 -10.05 -17.69 -1.46
N PHE A 114 -10.19 -16.49 -2.04
CA PHE A 114 -11.11 -15.47 -1.53
C PHE A 114 -12.56 -15.75 -1.93
N ALA A 115 -13.48 -15.41 -1.02
CA ALA A 115 -14.90 -15.42 -1.30
C ALA A 115 -15.29 -14.25 -2.23
N PRO A 116 -16.01 -14.49 -3.34
CA PRO A 116 -16.41 -13.44 -4.26
C PRO A 116 -17.50 -12.52 -3.69
N ASP A 117 -18.23 -12.96 -2.67
CA ASP A 117 -19.44 -12.33 -2.13
C ASP A 117 -19.26 -11.71 -0.74
N ARG A 118 -18.05 -11.79 -0.16
CA ARG A 118 -17.74 -11.30 1.18
C ARG A 118 -16.34 -10.71 1.22
N ILE A 119 -16.22 -9.52 1.81
CA ILE A 119 -14.92 -8.92 2.14
C ILE A 119 -14.23 -9.83 3.18
N PRO A 120 -13.04 -10.37 2.90
CA PRO A 120 -12.30 -11.16 3.87
C PRO A 120 -11.86 -10.27 5.05
N GLN A 121 -11.83 -10.85 6.25
CA GLN A 121 -11.28 -10.13 7.41
C GLN A 121 -9.77 -10.07 7.30
N LEU A 122 -9.16 -8.95 7.70
CA LEU A 122 -7.71 -8.77 7.61
C LEU A 122 -6.95 -9.88 8.38
N ARG A 123 -7.51 -10.35 9.50
CA ARG A 123 -6.99 -11.50 10.25
C ARG A 123 -6.92 -12.79 9.43
N GLU A 124 -7.96 -13.09 8.65
CA GLU A 124 -8.02 -14.29 7.81
C GLU A 124 -6.94 -14.24 6.71
N VAL A 125 -6.75 -13.06 6.10
CA VAL A 125 -5.73 -12.86 5.07
C VAL A 125 -4.32 -12.93 5.67
N ASN A 126 -4.12 -12.28 6.82
CA ASN A 126 -2.86 -12.29 7.55
C ASN A 126 -2.40 -13.70 7.91
N GLU A 127 -3.31 -14.57 8.36
CA GLU A 127 -2.99 -15.97 8.69
C GLU A 127 -2.41 -16.71 7.46
N LYS A 128 -3.03 -16.53 6.28
CA LYS A 128 -2.56 -17.15 5.03
C LYS A 128 -1.24 -16.55 4.55
N VAL A 129 -1.13 -15.23 4.49
CA VAL A 129 0.09 -14.52 4.04
C VAL A 129 1.27 -14.86 4.93
N LYS A 130 1.09 -14.84 6.25
CA LYS A 130 2.12 -15.20 7.22
C LYS A 130 2.57 -16.64 7.07
N ALA A 131 1.66 -17.57 6.80
CA ALA A 131 2.01 -18.97 6.57
C ALA A 131 2.83 -19.19 5.30
N ILE A 132 2.62 -18.36 4.26
CA ILE A 132 3.29 -18.52 2.96
C ILE A 132 4.65 -17.81 2.93
N SER A 133 4.70 -16.53 3.29
CA SER A 133 5.91 -15.70 3.11
C SER A 133 6.49 -15.17 4.40
N GLY A 134 5.83 -15.38 5.54
CA GLY A 134 6.21 -14.83 6.84
C GLY A 134 5.90 -13.34 7.01
N PHE A 135 5.28 -12.66 6.03
CA PHE A 135 4.82 -11.28 6.20
C PHE A 135 3.61 -11.22 7.14
N ARG A 136 3.47 -10.11 7.86
CA ARG A 136 2.32 -9.82 8.72
C ARG A 136 1.58 -8.61 8.18
N LEU A 137 0.26 -8.65 8.23
CA LEU A 137 -0.60 -7.51 7.92
C LEU A 137 -1.07 -6.91 9.24
N GLU A 138 -0.99 -5.60 9.38
CA GLU A 138 -1.40 -4.89 10.60
C GLU A 138 -2.31 -3.71 10.25
N PRO A 139 -3.42 -3.48 10.99
CA PRO A 139 -4.39 -2.47 10.61
C PRO A 139 -3.86 -1.05 10.87
N VAL A 140 -4.20 -0.13 9.97
CA VAL A 140 -3.93 1.30 10.14
C VAL A 140 -5.16 2.15 9.84
N ALA A 141 -5.27 3.29 10.52
CA ALA A 141 -6.46 4.15 10.49
C ALA A 141 -6.64 4.91 9.16
N GLY A 142 -5.58 5.04 8.37
CA GLY A 142 -5.55 5.79 7.11
C GLY A 142 -4.12 5.97 6.61
N LEU A 143 -3.87 7.05 5.86
CA LEU A 143 -2.57 7.33 5.26
C LEU A 143 -1.46 7.45 6.32
N VAL A 144 -0.39 6.68 6.10
CA VAL A 144 0.82 6.65 6.92
C VAL A 144 1.92 7.44 6.23
N GLN A 145 2.82 8.06 6.99
CA GLN A 145 3.98 8.72 6.38
C GLN A 145 4.79 7.70 5.56
N PRO A 146 5.22 8.01 4.33
CA PRO A 146 5.90 7.05 3.46
C PRO A 146 7.10 6.37 4.12
N ARG A 147 7.91 7.12 4.88
CA ARG A 147 9.03 6.55 5.64
C ARG A 147 8.57 5.49 6.65
N VAL A 148 7.56 5.81 7.45
CA VAL A 148 7.05 4.89 8.48
C VAL A 148 6.49 3.63 7.81
N PHE A 149 5.71 3.77 6.74
CA PHE A 149 5.18 2.64 5.99
C PHE A 149 6.29 1.75 5.44
N LEU A 150 7.24 2.33 4.69
CA LEU A 150 8.29 1.56 4.04
C LEU A 150 9.26 0.91 5.04
N GLU A 151 9.58 1.57 6.15
CA GLU A 151 10.47 0.99 7.18
C GLU A 151 9.87 -0.26 7.84
N ASN A 152 8.55 -0.34 7.99
CA ASN A 152 7.86 -1.53 8.50
C ASN A 152 8.02 -2.75 7.58
N LEU A 153 8.15 -2.53 6.27
CA LEU A 153 8.36 -3.62 5.31
C LEU A 153 9.66 -4.38 5.61
N ALA A 154 10.69 -3.70 6.13
CA ALA A 154 11.97 -4.32 6.49
C ALA A 154 11.80 -5.44 7.53
N ASP A 155 10.82 -5.27 8.41
CA ASP A 155 10.52 -6.20 9.51
C ASP A 155 9.42 -7.20 9.12
N GLY A 156 9.04 -7.23 7.84
CA GLY A 156 7.99 -8.08 7.30
C GLY A 156 6.60 -7.69 7.78
N VAL A 157 6.35 -6.39 8.00
CA VAL A 157 5.05 -5.85 8.42
C VAL A 157 4.52 -4.94 7.33
N PHE A 158 3.30 -5.22 6.85
CA PHE A 158 2.58 -4.38 5.90
C PHE A 158 1.39 -3.74 6.62
N LEU A 159 1.26 -2.42 6.53
CA LEU A 159 0.18 -1.67 7.17
C LEU A 159 -1.01 -1.60 6.22
N CYS A 160 -2.17 -2.11 6.62
CA CYS A 160 -3.38 -2.20 5.79
C CYS A 160 -4.51 -1.33 6.32
N THR A 161 -5.16 -0.57 5.45
CA THR A 161 -6.49 -0.04 5.72
C THR A 161 -7.56 -1.15 5.72
N GLN A 162 -8.67 -0.93 6.44
CA GLN A 162 -9.80 -1.88 6.52
C GLN A 162 -11.12 -1.30 5.98
N TYR A 163 -11.17 -0.03 5.56
CA TYR A 163 -12.39 0.51 4.96
C TYR A 163 -12.48 0.15 3.48
N ILE A 164 -13.69 0.11 2.92
CA ILE A 164 -13.88 -0.05 1.48
C ILE A 164 -14.17 1.31 0.82
N ARG A 165 -13.77 1.45 -0.45
CA ARG A 165 -14.06 2.63 -1.28
C ARG A 165 -15.56 2.89 -1.41
N HIS A 166 -15.88 4.13 -1.78
CA HIS A 166 -17.26 4.59 -1.91
C HIS A 166 -18.02 3.83 -3.02
N HIS A 167 -19.28 3.48 -2.76
CA HIS A 167 -20.08 2.63 -3.63
C HIS A 167 -20.43 3.25 -5.00
N SER A 168 -20.33 4.58 -5.15
CA SER A 168 -20.60 5.28 -6.42
C SER A 168 -19.50 5.10 -7.46
N THR A 169 -18.28 4.74 -7.04
CA THR A 169 -17.11 4.55 -7.90
C THR A 169 -16.41 3.24 -7.56
N PRO A 170 -17.05 2.07 -7.66
CA PRO A 170 -16.46 0.81 -7.19
C PRO A 170 -15.20 0.42 -7.98
N LEU A 171 -15.08 0.83 -9.24
CA LEU A 171 -13.97 0.41 -10.11
C LEU A 171 -12.73 1.31 -9.99
N TYR A 172 -12.75 2.34 -9.14
CA TYR A 172 -11.65 3.29 -8.95
C TYR A 172 -11.65 3.91 -7.55
N THR A 173 -10.47 4.16 -6.98
CA THR A 173 -10.33 4.90 -5.72
C THR A 173 -9.06 5.74 -5.73
N PRO A 174 -9.09 7.01 -5.27
CA PRO A 174 -7.90 7.85 -5.19
C PRO A 174 -7.03 7.56 -3.95
N GLU A 175 -7.50 6.72 -3.03
CA GLU A 175 -6.80 6.32 -1.82
C GLU A 175 -6.86 4.80 -1.63
N PRO A 176 -5.84 4.19 -1.00
CA PRO A 176 -5.82 2.75 -0.76
C PRO A 176 -6.97 2.38 0.19
N ASP A 177 -7.81 1.43 -0.24
CA ASP A 177 -8.89 0.83 0.53
C ASP A 177 -8.62 -0.67 0.70
N VAL A 178 -9.45 -1.38 1.47
CA VAL A 178 -9.28 -2.82 1.75
C VAL A 178 -9.15 -3.68 0.49
N VAL A 179 -9.75 -3.26 -0.63
CA VAL A 179 -9.58 -3.95 -1.91
C VAL A 179 -8.14 -3.81 -2.39
N HIS A 180 -7.58 -2.59 -2.39
CA HIS A 180 -6.18 -2.35 -2.72
C HIS A 180 -5.24 -3.16 -1.82
N GLU A 181 -5.49 -3.13 -0.51
CA GLU A 181 -4.64 -3.85 0.44
C GLU A 181 -4.69 -5.36 0.24
N ILE A 182 -5.87 -5.94 0.05
CA ILE A 182 -6.02 -7.40 0.02
C ILE A 182 -5.76 -7.95 -1.38
N ILE A 183 -6.39 -7.37 -2.40
CA ILE A 183 -6.30 -7.85 -3.79
C ILE A 183 -4.99 -7.43 -4.44
N GLY A 184 -4.46 -6.24 -4.13
CA GLY A 184 -3.14 -5.82 -4.57
C GLY A 184 -2.03 -6.45 -3.72
N HIS A 185 -1.89 -5.97 -2.48
CA HIS A 185 -0.76 -6.33 -1.63
C HIS A 185 -0.86 -7.70 -0.96
N GLY A 186 -2.00 -8.07 -0.39
CA GLY A 186 -2.18 -9.35 0.30
C GLY A 186 -1.88 -10.53 -0.62
N VAL A 187 -2.35 -10.47 -1.86
CA VAL A 187 -2.04 -11.46 -2.90
C VAL A 187 -0.55 -11.48 -3.25
N THR A 188 0.05 -10.35 -3.55
CA THR A 188 1.48 -10.31 -3.95
C THR A 188 2.40 -10.70 -2.80
N LEU A 189 2.08 -10.35 -1.56
CA LEU A 189 2.80 -10.78 -0.36
C LEU A 189 2.64 -12.28 -0.06
N ALA A 190 1.70 -12.97 -0.71
CA ALA A 190 1.66 -14.44 -0.74
C ALA A 190 2.57 -15.07 -1.81
N SER A 191 3.49 -14.30 -2.41
CA SER A 191 4.69 -14.79 -3.11
C SER A 191 5.92 -14.54 -2.24
N GLU A 192 6.72 -15.58 -1.99
CA GLU A 192 7.98 -15.44 -1.24
C GLU A 192 8.93 -14.42 -1.89
N ARG A 193 8.93 -14.36 -3.22
CA ARG A 193 9.82 -13.50 -4.02
C ARG A 193 9.41 -12.05 -3.96
N LEU A 194 8.11 -11.75 -4.14
CA LEU A 194 7.59 -10.39 -4.01
C LEU A 194 7.65 -9.91 -2.55
N ALA A 195 7.46 -10.81 -1.58
CA ALA A 195 7.65 -10.51 -0.16
C ALA A 195 9.11 -10.20 0.17
N GLU A 196 10.10 -10.90 -0.41
CA GLU A 196 11.52 -10.55 -0.28
C GLU A 196 11.81 -9.15 -0.81
N LEU A 197 11.31 -8.81 -2.01
CA LEU A 197 11.50 -7.48 -2.60
C LEU A 197 10.93 -6.37 -1.70
N ASN A 198 9.76 -6.57 -1.10
CA ASN A 198 9.19 -5.63 -0.12
C ASN A 198 10.09 -5.46 1.11
N ARG A 199 10.66 -6.54 1.65
CA ARG A 199 11.64 -6.44 2.76
C ARG A 199 12.88 -5.65 2.36
N LEU A 200 13.40 -5.90 1.15
CA LEU A 200 14.57 -5.21 0.63
C LEU A 200 14.31 -3.72 0.44
N PHE A 201 13.11 -3.32 0.00
CA PHE A 201 12.70 -1.91 -0.01
C PHE A 201 12.77 -1.29 1.38
N GLY A 202 12.17 -1.93 2.38
CA GLY A 202 12.23 -1.40 3.74
C GLY A 202 13.64 -1.31 4.30
N GLN A 203 14.50 -2.30 4.00
CA GLN A 203 15.91 -2.27 4.39
C GLN A 203 16.69 -1.14 3.69
N ALA A 204 16.43 -0.91 2.40
CA ALA A 204 17.00 0.21 1.65
C ALA A 204 16.54 1.57 2.22
N VAL A 205 15.28 1.69 2.63
CA VAL A 205 14.77 2.88 3.32
C VAL A 205 15.47 3.09 4.67
N LYS A 206 15.67 2.03 5.46
CA LYS A 206 16.40 2.11 6.75
C LYS A 206 17.86 2.57 6.57
N ARG A 207 18.49 2.28 5.42
CA ARG A 207 19.84 2.79 5.07
C ARG A 207 19.84 4.23 4.55
N THR A 208 18.67 4.78 4.22
CA THR A 208 18.53 6.08 3.55
C THR A 208 18.33 7.23 4.55
N THR A 209 19.27 8.19 4.54
CA THR A 209 19.24 9.37 5.43
C THR A 209 18.77 10.66 4.75
N SER A 210 18.84 10.74 3.41
CA SER A 210 18.44 11.93 2.63
C SER A 210 16.97 11.85 2.21
N SER A 211 16.25 12.97 2.32
CA SER A 211 14.86 13.08 1.81
C SER A 211 14.78 12.86 0.30
N GLN A 212 15.77 13.32 -0.47
CA GLN A 212 15.79 13.12 -1.93
C GLN A 212 15.99 11.64 -2.28
N ALA A 213 16.87 10.96 -1.56
CA ALA A 213 17.08 9.52 -1.76
C ALA A 213 15.83 8.72 -1.38
N LEU A 214 15.14 9.11 -0.29
CA LEU A 214 13.86 8.50 0.09
C LEU A 214 12.82 8.70 -1.02
N GLU A 215 12.69 9.91 -1.57
CA GLU A 215 11.77 10.21 -2.66
C GLU A 215 12.08 9.38 -3.92
N ASN A 216 13.35 9.28 -4.29
CA ASN A 216 13.80 8.46 -5.41
C ASN A 216 13.45 6.98 -5.22
N LEU A 217 13.67 6.44 -4.01
CA LEU A 217 13.31 5.06 -3.69
C LEU A 217 11.80 4.84 -3.67
N SER A 218 11.02 5.82 -3.19
CA SER A 218 9.55 5.79 -3.27
C SER A 218 9.05 5.76 -4.71
N ARG A 219 9.69 6.47 -5.65
CA ARG A 219 9.37 6.39 -7.09
C ARG A 219 9.69 5.02 -7.66
N VAL A 220 10.82 4.41 -7.27
CA VAL A 220 11.11 3.03 -7.67
C VAL A 220 10.05 2.07 -7.13
N TYR A 221 9.63 2.22 -5.88
CA TYR A 221 8.53 1.44 -5.31
C TYR A 221 7.23 1.62 -6.10
N TRP A 222 6.89 2.88 -6.45
CA TRP A 222 5.72 3.20 -7.27
C TRP A 222 5.75 2.52 -8.65
N PHE A 223 6.83 2.72 -9.42
CA PHE A 223 6.92 2.16 -10.78
C PHE A 223 7.24 0.66 -10.82
N THR A 224 7.37 -0.01 -9.67
CA THR A 224 7.58 -1.45 -9.58
C THR A 224 6.48 -2.14 -8.78
N ILE A 225 6.46 -2.01 -7.46
CA ILE A 225 5.51 -2.71 -6.59
C ILE A 225 4.07 -2.22 -6.83
N GLU A 226 3.86 -0.92 -7.05
CA GLU A 226 2.50 -0.37 -7.25
C GLU A 226 2.03 -0.49 -8.72
N PHE A 227 2.86 -0.12 -9.69
CA PHE A 227 2.46 0.02 -11.11
C PHE A 227 3.41 -0.70 -12.08
N GLY A 228 4.10 -1.74 -11.62
CA GLY A 228 4.99 -2.51 -12.48
C GLY A 228 4.28 -3.45 -13.45
N VAL A 229 4.84 -3.56 -14.65
CA VAL A 229 4.44 -4.53 -15.68
C VAL A 229 5.64 -5.33 -16.18
N LEU A 230 5.37 -6.49 -16.76
CA LEU A 230 6.38 -7.39 -17.30
C LEU A 230 5.88 -8.08 -18.57
N ARG A 231 6.78 -8.67 -19.34
CA ARG A 231 6.42 -9.55 -20.46
C ARG A 231 6.32 -11.00 -20.01
N GLU A 232 5.24 -11.66 -20.42
CA GLU A 232 5.01 -13.08 -20.21
C GLU A 232 4.43 -13.64 -21.51
N ASN A 233 5.12 -14.63 -22.10
CA ASN A 233 4.72 -15.25 -23.37
C ASN A 233 4.45 -14.22 -24.50
N GLY A 234 5.25 -13.15 -24.55
CA GLY A 234 5.13 -12.08 -25.55
C GLY A 234 4.04 -11.04 -25.26
N ALA A 235 3.19 -11.26 -24.25
CA ALA A 235 2.18 -10.30 -23.81
C ALA A 235 2.66 -9.49 -22.61
N VAL A 236 2.18 -8.25 -22.48
CA VAL A 236 2.39 -7.42 -21.30
C VAL A 236 1.40 -7.84 -20.21
N LYS A 237 1.91 -8.04 -18.99
CA LYS A 237 1.16 -8.46 -17.80
C LYS A 237 1.48 -7.56 -16.62
N ALA A 238 0.48 -7.28 -15.78
CA ALA A 238 0.66 -6.55 -14.54
C ALA A 238 1.13 -7.45 -13.41
N TYR A 239 2.05 -6.92 -12.61
CA TYR A 239 2.35 -7.42 -11.26
C TYR A 239 2.22 -6.33 -10.19
N GLY A 240 2.09 -5.05 -10.60
CA GLY A 240 1.88 -3.92 -9.72
C GLY A 240 0.53 -3.94 -9.01
N THR A 241 0.52 -3.71 -7.70
CA THR A 241 -0.65 -3.82 -6.81
C THR A 241 -1.74 -2.77 -7.09
N GLY A 242 -1.36 -1.55 -7.47
CA GLY A 242 -2.25 -0.49 -7.92
C GLY A 242 -3.05 -0.92 -9.14
N LEU A 243 -2.36 -1.40 -10.19
CA LEU A 243 -3.01 -1.95 -11.39
C LEU A 243 -3.94 -3.12 -11.02
N LEU A 244 -3.44 -4.07 -10.23
CA LEU A 244 -4.18 -5.30 -9.91
C LEU A 244 -5.42 -5.09 -9.03
N SER A 245 -5.54 -3.94 -8.37
CA SER A 245 -6.67 -3.58 -7.51
C SER A 245 -7.68 -2.62 -8.15
N SER A 246 -7.45 -2.24 -9.42
CA SER A 246 -8.27 -1.32 -10.20
C SER A 246 -8.60 -1.93 -11.56
N ALA A 247 -9.83 -2.44 -11.72
CA ALA A 247 -10.22 -3.10 -12.98
C ALA A 247 -10.15 -2.14 -14.19
N GLY A 248 -10.49 -0.86 -13.98
CA GLY A 248 -10.39 0.16 -15.02
C GLY A 248 -8.93 0.41 -15.44
N GLU A 249 -8.05 0.62 -14.45
CA GLU A 249 -6.65 0.93 -14.74
C GLU A 249 -5.89 -0.27 -15.32
N LEU A 250 -6.24 -1.49 -14.90
CA LEU A 250 -5.67 -2.71 -15.45
C LEU A 250 -5.99 -2.91 -16.94
N ASP A 251 -7.14 -2.42 -17.39
CA ASP A 251 -7.51 -2.46 -18.82
C ASP A 251 -6.78 -1.37 -19.60
N GLU A 252 -6.76 -0.15 -19.06
CA GLU A 252 -6.14 1.05 -19.64
C GLU A 252 -4.61 0.99 -19.68
N MET A 253 -3.96 0.08 -18.96
CA MET A 253 -2.50 -0.10 -19.00
C MET A 253 -1.95 -0.36 -20.41
N ARG A 254 -2.82 -0.77 -21.36
CA ARG A 254 -2.48 -0.98 -22.78
C ARG A 254 -2.18 0.33 -23.51
N ASP A 255 -2.75 1.43 -23.05
CA ASP A 255 -2.62 2.75 -23.64
C ASP A 255 -1.49 3.57 -23.00
N ALA A 256 -0.89 3.06 -21.91
CA ALA A 256 0.28 3.66 -21.28
C ALA A 256 1.54 3.53 -22.15
N GLU A 257 2.42 4.54 -22.06
CA GLU A 257 3.76 4.51 -22.64
C GLU A 257 4.61 3.47 -21.90
N LEU A 258 4.96 2.37 -22.59
CA LEU A 258 5.84 1.35 -22.03
C LEU A 258 7.31 1.71 -22.23
N ARG A 259 8.02 1.93 -21.12
CA ARG A 259 9.46 2.14 -21.10
C ARG A 259 10.19 0.87 -20.68
N SER A 260 11.47 0.76 -21.07
CA SER A 260 12.35 -0.30 -20.60
C SER A 260 12.45 -0.27 -19.08
N PHE A 261 12.58 -1.43 -18.45
CA PHE A 261 12.74 -1.56 -16.99
C PHE A 261 14.09 -1.03 -16.49
N ASP A 262 14.20 0.29 -16.42
CA ASP A 262 15.36 1.04 -15.95
C ASP A 262 15.02 1.70 -14.60
N LEU A 263 15.66 1.22 -13.54
CA LEU A 263 15.40 1.66 -12.17
C LEU A 263 15.99 3.04 -11.87
N GLU A 264 17.04 3.48 -12.59
CA GLU A 264 17.57 4.84 -12.45
C GLU A 264 16.58 5.84 -13.05
N ALA A 265 16.07 5.54 -14.25
CA ALA A 265 15.02 6.34 -14.88
C ALA A 265 13.75 6.36 -14.03
N ALA A 266 13.29 5.21 -13.53
CA ALA A 266 12.14 5.13 -12.64
C ALA A 266 12.32 5.97 -11.37
N SER A 267 13.53 6.01 -10.79
CA SER A 267 13.83 6.80 -9.58
C SER A 267 13.74 8.31 -9.78
N SER A 268 13.77 8.77 -11.04
CA SER A 268 13.70 10.20 -11.40
C SER A 268 12.36 10.61 -12.03
N GLU A 269 11.54 9.63 -12.41
CA GLU A 269 10.25 9.87 -13.04
C GLU A 269 9.21 10.37 -12.03
N LYS A 270 8.44 11.38 -12.42
CA LYS A 270 7.37 11.92 -11.58
C LYS A 270 6.06 11.22 -11.90
N TYR A 271 5.19 11.11 -10.91
CA TYR A 271 3.87 10.53 -11.08
C TYR A 271 2.83 11.36 -10.33
N ASP A 272 1.58 11.17 -10.73
CA ASP A 272 0.40 11.67 -10.02
C ASP A 272 -0.40 10.45 -9.54
N PRO A 273 -0.58 10.26 -8.22
CA PRO A 273 -1.31 9.11 -7.68
C PRO A 273 -2.83 9.20 -7.89
N THR A 274 -3.35 10.34 -8.37
CA THR A 274 -4.80 10.59 -8.50
C THR A 274 -5.36 10.34 -9.90
N HIS A 275 -4.51 9.88 -10.82
CA HIS A 275 -4.87 9.61 -12.22
C HIS A 275 -4.28 8.27 -12.68
N PHE A 276 -4.79 7.72 -13.78
CA PHE A 276 -4.19 6.54 -14.40
C PHE A 276 -2.78 6.83 -14.88
N GLN A 277 -1.88 5.87 -14.68
CA GLN A 277 -0.47 6.08 -14.95
C GLN A 277 -0.19 6.13 -16.47
N PRO A 278 0.30 7.26 -17.01
CA PRO A 278 0.55 7.39 -18.45
C PRO A 278 1.83 6.68 -18.90
N ILE A 279 2.71 6.32 -17.95
CA ILE A 279 4.00 5.68 -18.19
C ILE A 279 4.10 4.47 -17.27
N LEU A 280 4.51 3.33 -17.83
CA LEU A 280 4.80 2.11 -17.08
C LEU A 280 6.18 1.57 -17.46
N PHE A 281 6.92 1.06 -16.49
CA PHE A 281 8.21 0.41 -16.70
C PHE A 281 8.00 -1.10 -16.89
N CYS A 282 8.39 -1.62 -18.06
CA CYS A 282 8.11 -2.99 -18.46
C CYS A 282 9.37 -3.86 -18.43
N ALA A 283 9.39 -4.83 -17.52
CA ALA A 283 10.45 -5.85 -17.48
C ALA A 283 10.29 -6.90 -18.58
N ASP A 284 11.40 -7.51 -19.01
CA ASP A 284 11.38 -8.54 -20.06
C ASP A 284 10.79 -9.88 -19.59
N SER A 285 10.79 -10.12 -18.28
CA SER A 285 10.17 -11.28 -17.64
C SER A 285 10.05 -11.06 -16.14
N PHE A 286 9.31 -11.93 -15.44
CA PHE A 286 9.30 -11.94 -13.98
C PHE A 286 10.71 -12.16 -13.39
N GLU A 287 11.53 -13.01 -14.04
CA GLU A 287 12.90 -13.25 -13.58
C GLU A 287 13.80 -12.03 -13.74
N ALA A 288 13.72 -11.35 -14.88
CA ALA A 288 14.46 -10.12 -15.11
C ALA A 288 14.04 -9.05 -14.09
N MET A 289 12.73 -8.87 -13.89
CA MET A 289 12.19 -7.96 -12.88
C MET A 289 12.76 -8.26 -11.49
N TYR A 290 12.62 -9.50 -11.03
CA TYR A 290 13.03 -9.89 -9.68
C TYR A 290 14.54 -9.73 -9.47
N SER A 291 15.37 -10.25 -10.37
CA SER A 291 16.83 -10.19 -10.23
C SER A 291 17.34 -8.75 -10.26
N THR A 292 16.90 -7.95 -11.24
CA THR A 292 17.32 -6.55 -11.37
C THR A 292 16.89 -5.72 -10.17
N LEU A 293 15.64 -5.85 -9.71
CA LEU A 293 15.15 -5.09 -8.56
C LEU A 293 15.82 -5.54 -7.25
N ARG A 294 16.03 -6.84 -7.07
CA ARG A 294 16.75 -7.38 -5.90
C ARG A 294 18.19 -6.88 -5.83
N GLU A 295 18.92 -6.92 -6.94
CA GLU A 295 20.29 -6.41 -7.02
C GLU A 295 20.33 -4.91 -6.71
N PHE A 296 19.46 -4.12 -7.35
CA PHE A 296 19.34 -2.68 -7.11
C PHE A 296 19.11 -2.37 -5.63
N LEU A 297 18.11 -2.99 -5.00
CA LEU A 297 17.77 -2.75 -3.60
C LEU A 297 18.83 -3.25 -2.62
N THR A 298 19.58 -4.29 -2.97
CA THR A 298 20.70 -4.77 -2.16
C THR A 298 21.88 -3.81 -2.23
N SER A 299 22.08 -3.16 -3.38
CA SER A 299 23.16 -2.19 -3.63
C SER A 299 22.84 -0.75 -3.23
N TRP A 300 21.58 -0.45 -2.86
CA TRP A 300 21.12 0.89 -2.48
C TRP A 300 21.77 1.43 -1.21
#